data_AF-A0A7W0QBD0-F1
#
_entry.id   AF-A0A7W0QBD0-F1
#
_cell.length_a   1.000
_cell.length_b   1.000
_cell.length_c   1.000
_cell.angle_alpha   90.00
_cell.angle_beta   90.00
_cell.angle_gamma   90.00
#
_symmetry.space_group_name_H-M   'P 1'
#
loop_
_entity.id
_entity.type
_entity.pdbx_description
1 polymer ?
#
loop_
_entity_poly.entity_id
_entity_poly.type
_entity_poly.pdbx_seq_one_letter_code
_entity_poly.pdbx_strand_id
1 'polypeptide(L)'
;MALDPATEELFLGIAHALFVNRLHVLRLTEVVRLGIRPDPHDQNMEVPPDVDRELINQAFAYVQRHFPQVFSGKIEQAKARWIRLA
;
A
#
# COMPACT_ATOMS: atom_id res chain seq x y z
N MET A 1 14.03 -22.92 9.36
CA MET A 1 13.41 -23.64 8.22
C MET A 1 13.12 -22.60 7.15
N ALA A 2 13.57 -22.82 5.92
CA ALA A 2 13.11 -22.02 4.79
C ALA A 2 11.64 -22.40 4.51
N LEU A 3 10.77 -21.39 4.34
CA LEU A 3 9.42 -21.60 3.84
C LEU A 3 9.50 -22.16 2.41
N ASP A 4 8.56 -23.01 2.03
CA ASP A 4 8.48 -23.39 0.62
C ASP A 4 8.11 -22.17 -0.24
N PRO A 5 8.54 -22.12 -1.51
CA PRO A 5 8.35 -20.95 -2.35
C PRO A 5 6.89 -20.54 -2.56
N ALA A 6 5.96 -21.50 -2.63
CA ALA A 6 4.55 -21.20 -2.88
C ALA A 6 3.89 -20.55 -1.65
N THR A 7 4.18 -21.05 -0.46
CA THR A 7 3.73 -20.44 0.79
C THR A 7 4.31 -19.04 0.96
N GLU A 8 5.58 -18.85 0.61
CA GLU A 8 6.21 -17.54 0.65
C GLU A 8 5.56 -16.54 -0.32
N GLU A 9 5.29 -16.95 -1.55
CA GLU A 9 4.58 -16.14 -2.53
C GLU A 9 3.16 -15.78 -2.06
N LEU A 10 2.45 -16.74 -1.46
CA LEU A 10 1.15 -16.51 -0.83
C LEU A 10 1.23 -15.41 0.24
N PHE A 11 2.21 -15.50 1.16
CA PHE A 11 2.39 -14.48 2.20
C PHE A 11 2.73 -13.11 1.60
N LEU A 12 3.58 -13.04 0.58
CA LEU A 12 3.87 -11.78 -0.10
C LEU A 12 2.63 -11.21 -0.82
N GLY A 13 1.78 -12.06 -1.37
CA GLY A 13 0.48 -11.69 -1.94
C GLY A 13 -0.46 -11.11 -0.88
N ILE A 14 -0.54 -11.74 0.30
CA ILE A 14 -1.33 -11.24 1.43
C ILE A 14 -0.79 -9.88 1.91
N ALA A 15 0.53 -9.74 2.04
CA ALA A 15 1.16 -8.48 2.44
C ALA A 15 0.84 -7.36 1.44
N HIS A 16 0.85 -7.66 0.14
CA HIS A 16 0.45 -6.73 -0.92
C HIS A 16 -1.03 -6.34 -0.80
N ALA A 17 -1.93 -7.30 -0.59
CA ALA A 17 -3.35 -7.01 -0.41
C ALA A 17 -3.61 -6.12 0.83
N LEU A 18 -2.89 -6.36 1.93
CA LEU A 18 -2.94 -5.51 3.12
C LEU A 18 -2.45 -4.08 2.83
N PHE A 19 -1.36 -3.94 2.07
CA PHE A 19 -0.86 -2.64 1.63
C PHE A 19 -1.89 -1.87 0.81
N VAL A 20 -2.43 -2.49 -0.25
CA VAL A 20 -3.41 -1.85 -1.14
C VAL A 20 -4.67 -1.43 -0.38
N ASN A 21 -5.22 -2.32 0.46
CA ASN A 21 -6.40 -2.00 1.25
C ASN A 21 -6.13 -0.86 2.24
N ARG A 22 -4.98 -0.87 2.92
CA ARG A 22 -4.63 0.20 3.86
C ARG A 22 -4.46 1.54 3.13
N LEU A 23 -3.75 1.54 2.00
CA LEU A 23 -3.54 2.74 1.18
C LEU A 23 -4.87 3.29 0.66
N HIS A 24 -5.76 2.43 0.19
CA HIS A 24 -7.08 2.84 -0.30
C HIS A 24 -7.90 3.56 0.79
N VAL A 25 -7.98 3.01 2.01
CA VAL A 25 -8.70 3.64 3.12
C VAL A 25 -8.09 4.97 3.52
N LEU A 26 -6.75 5.06 3.54
CA LEU A 26 -6.04 6.32 3.81
C LEU A 26 -6.35 7.37 2.73
N ARG A 27 -6.28 7.01 1.45
CA ARG A 27 -6.60 7.91 0.32
C ARG A 27 -8.05 8.40 0.40
N LEU A 28 -9.02 7.51 0.67
CA LEU A 28 -10.43 7.90 0.85
C LEU A 28 -10.61 8.90 2.00
N THR A 29 -9.90 8.68 3.11
CA THR A 29 -9.95 9.59 4.26
C THR A 29 -9.46 10.98 3.86
N GLU A 30 -8.34 11.06 3.14
CA GLU A 30 -7.76 12.33 2.69
C GLU A 30 -8.59 13.01 1.59
N VAL A 31 -9.19 12.26 0.68
CA VAL A 31 -10.16 12.78 -0.30
C VAL A 31 -11.30 13.51 0.40
N VAL A 32 -11.88 12.89 1.43
CA VAL A 32 -12.96 13.52 2.22
C VAL A 32 -12.44 14.73 3.01
N ARG A 33 -11.29 14.59 3.69
CA ARG A 33 -10.71 15.66 4.53
C ARG A 33 -10.35 16.90 3.72
N LEU A 34 -9.84 16.73 2.51
CA LEU A 34 -9.43 17.80 1.62
C LEU A 34 -10.58 18.32 0.74
N GLY A 35 -11.73 17.64 0.74
CA GLY A 35 -12.88 18.00 -0.09
C GLY A 35 -12.61 17.84 -1.60
N ILE A 36 -11.77 16.86 -1.96
CA ILE A 36 -11.41 16.59 -3.36
C ILE A 36 -12.66 16.17 -4.13
N ARG A 37 -12.82 16.74 -5.32
CA ARG A 37 -13.92 16.44 -6.25
C ARG A 37 -13.41 15.53 -7.37
N PRO A 38 -14.27 14.69 -7.96
CA PRO A 38 -13.92 13.92 -9.15
C PRO A 38 -13.47 14.83 -10.28
N ASP A 39 -12.42 14.45 -10.99
CA ASP A 39 -12.02 15.10 -12.22
C ASP A 39 -13.13 14.96 -13.28
N PRO A 40 -13.50 16.03 -14.01
CA PRO A 40 -14.59 15.98 -14.98
C PRO A 40 -14.36 15.01 -16.16
N HIS A 41 -13.12 14.68 -16.48
CA HIS A 41 -12.76 13.90 -17.66
C HIS A 41 -12.71 12.39 -17.39
N ASP A 42 -12.15 11.97 -16.25
CA ASP A 42 -11.97 10.56 -15.92
C ASP A 42 -12.66 10.13 -14.60
N GLN A 43 -13.25 11.07 -13.87
CA GLN A 43 -13.91 10.86 -12.57
C GLN A 43 -12.97 10.39 -11.44
N ASN A 44 -11.65 10.48 -11.63
CA ASN A 44 -10.68 10.13 -10.61
C ASN A 44 -10.60 11.22 -9.51
N MET A 45 -10.25 10.79 -8.29
CA MET A 45 -10.07 11.68 -7.14
C MET A 45 -8.67 11.48 -6.59
N GLU A 46 -7.73 12.25 -7.10
CA GLU A 46 -6.31 12.15 -6.72
C GLU A 46 -5.98 13.07 -5.54
N VAL A 47 -5.32 12.51 -4.53
CA VAL A 47 -4.73 13.30 -3.44
C VAL A 47 -3.45 13.98 -3.92
N PRO A 48 -3.04 15.12 -3.33
CA PRO A 48 -1.79 15.78 -3.69
C PRO A 48 -0.57 14.85 -3.59
N PRO A 49 0.44 14.96 -4.47
CA PRO A 49 1.56 14.01 -4.53
C PRO A 49 2.38 13.88 -3.23
N ASP A 50 2.49 14.94 -2.44
CA ASP A 50 3.19 14.89 -1.16
C ASP A 50 2.37 14.13 -0.10
N VAL A 51 1.05 14.32 -0.11
CA VAL A 51 0.12 13.55 0.74
C VAL A 51 0.18 12.08 0.34
N ASP A 52 0.09 11.78 -0.96
CA ASP A 52 0.14 10.39 -1.44
C ASP A 52 1.40 9.65 -0.99
N ARG A 53 2.57 10.31 -1.11
CA ARG A 53 3.85 9.77 -0.62
C ARG A 53 3.82 9.49 0.88
N GLU A 54 3.21 10.34 1.67
CA GLU A 54 3.04 10.11 3.11
C GLU A 54 2.14 8.90 3.37
N LEU A 55 0.98 8.82 2.70
CA LEU A 55 0.02 7.72 2.86
C LEU A 55 0.62 6.37 2.47
N ILE A 56 1.41 6.33 1.39
CA ILE A 56 2.16 5.14 0.97
C ILE A 56 3.08 4.67 2.10
N ASN A 57 3.85 5.59 2.69
CA ASN A 57 4.75 5.24 3.80
C ASN A 57 3.98 4.75 5.03
N GLN A 58 2.85 5.37 5.36
CA GLN A 58 1.97 4.90 6.44
C GLN A 58 1.40 3.50 6.17
N ALA A 59 1.03 3.20 4.92
CA ALA A 59 0.54 1.87 4.54
C ALA A 59 1.65 0.81 4.63
N PHE A 60 2.88 1.12 4.21
CA PHE A 60 4.02 0.21 4.40
C PHE A 60 4.33 -0.04 5.88
N ALA A 61 4.37 1.02 6.69
CA ALA A 61 4.61 0.89 8.13
C ALA A 61 3.52 0.04 8.81
N TYR A 62 2.26 0.16 8.35
CA TYR A 62 1.18 -0.69 8.82
C TYR A 62 1.44 -2.17 8.50
N VAL A 63 1.83 -2.50 7.26
CA VAL A 63 2.14 -3.89 6.89
C VAL A 63 3.32 -4.42 7.71
N GLN A 64 4.41 -3.67 7.83
CA GLN A 64 5.59 -4.10 8.61
C GLN A 64 5.29 -4.36 10.09
N ARG A 65 4.37 -3.58 10.68
CA ARG A 65 3.98 -3.74 12.08
C ARG A 65 3.10 -4.97 12.33
N HIS A 66 2.28 -5.37 11.36
CA HIS A 66 1.28 -6.43 11.54
C HIS A 66 1.63 -7.74 10.83
N PHE A 67 2.62 -7.73 9.93
CA PHE A 67 3.06 -8.89 9.18
C PHE A 67 4.28 -9.55 9.86
N PRO A 68 4.47 -10.88 9.73
CA PRO A 68 5.59 -11.55 10.37
C PRO A 68 6.95 -10.95 9.95
N GLN A 69 7.79 -10.63 10.95
CA GLN A 69 9.07 -9.93 10.76
C GLN A 69 10.05 -10.64 9.83
N VAL A 70 9.94 -11.96 9.70
CA VAL A 70 10.75 -12.76 8.75
C VAL A 70 10.59 -12.30 7.30
N PHE A 71 9.48 -11.66 6.94
CA PHE A 71 9.23 -11.13 5.60
C PHE A 71 9.64 -9.66 5.42
N SER A 72 10.10 -8.96 6.46
CA SER A 72 10.37 -7.50 6.38
C SER A 72 11.34 -7.15 5.25
N GLY A 73 12.41 -7.93 5.06
CA GLY A 73 13.36 -7.70 3.96
C GLY A 73 12.74 -7.88 2.58
N LYS A 74 11.83 -8.85 2.41
CA LYS A 74 11.14 -9.10 1.13
C LYS A 74 10.06 -8.05 0.86
N ILE A 75 9.37 -7.58 1.90
CA ILE A 75 8.42 -6.46 1.80
C ILE A 75 9.13 -5.18 1.37
N GLU A 76 10.29 -4.87 1.96
CA GLU A 76 11.09 -3.70 1.56
C GLU A 76 11.57 -3.80 0.10
N GLN A 77 12.00 -4.98 -0.34
CA GLN A 77 12.36 -5.19 -1.75
C GLN A 77 11.16 -5.04 -2.69
N ALA A 78 9.96 -5.44 -2.24
CA ALA A 78 8.74 -5.32 -3.01
C ALA A 78 8.20 -3.87 -3.05
N LYS A 79 8.65 -2.99 -2.15
CA LYS A 79 8.16 -1.62 -2.00
C LYS A 79 8.15 -0.84 -3.32
N ALA A 80 9.29 -0.83 -4.01
CA ALA A 80 9.43 -0.11 -5.28
C ALA A 80 8.51 -0.65 -6.38
N ARG A 81 8.19 -1.96 -6.34
CA ARG A 81 7.29 -2.59 -7.30
C ARG A 81 5.83 -2.22 -7.02
N TRP A 82 5.42 -2.26 -5.76
CA TRP A 82 4.04 -1.97 -5.38
C TRP A 82 3.67 -0.51 -5.62
N ILE A 83 4.59 0.43 -5.37
CA ILE A 83 4.38 1.86 -5.62
C ILE A 83 4.15 2.15 -7.11
N ARG A 84 4.78 1.41 -8.02
CA ARG A 84 4.60 1.62 -9.47
C ARG A 84 3.26 1.08 -9.99
N LEU A 85 2.61 0.21 -9.24
CA LEU A 85 1.34 -0.43 -9.61
C LEU A 85 0.13 0.24 -8.93
N ALA A 86 0.36 1.17 -8.02
CA ALA A 86 -0.64 1.85 -7.18
C ALA A 86 -0.74 3.34 -7.53
#